data_AF-A0A2Z2N3W5-F1
#
_entry.id   AF-A0A2Z2N3W5-F1
#
_cell.length_a   1.000
_cell.length_b   1.000
_cell.length_c   1.000
_cell.angle_alpha   90.00
_cell.angle_beta   90.00
_cell.angle_gamma   90.00
#
_symmetry.space_group_name_H-M   'P 1'
#
loop_
_entity.id
_entity.type
_entity.pdbx_description
1 polymer ?
#
loop_
_entity_poly.entity_id
_entity_poly.type
_entity_poly.pdbx_seq_one_letter_code
_entity_poly.pdbx_strand_id
1 'polypeptide(L)'
;MNPNIKIKILFILSVVLLGTMLAQISVIGLSLLTIAKGIQVPYLLERVSNDEGIIFRATPLLIVLSYLFAAVLARYGILTAIGKAKNPELRVVQVIVLILAISVIVLIFGSIVACGVVCPRLACHGAMESCSWNTGLFYVKYVCRCIVG
;
A
#
# COMPACT_ATOMS: atom_id res chain seq x y z
N MET A 1 5.64 -25.54 23.80
CA MET A 1 4.99 -25.22 22.51
C MET A 1 5.86 -25.77 21.38
N ASN A 2 5.33 -26.64 20.52
CA ASN A 2 6.10 -27.37 19.49
C ASN A 2 6.78 -26.38 18.51
N PRO A 3 8.10 -26.45 18.26
CA PRO A 3 8.83 -25.47 17.42
C PRO A 3 8.25 -25.33 15.99
N ASN A 4 7.66 -26.39 15.45
CA ASN A 4 6.97 -26.36 14.16
C ASN A 4 5.72 -25.46 14.15
N ILE A 5 5.04 -25.31 15.29
CA ILE A 5 3.84 -24.47 15.40
C ILE A 5 4.23 -22.99 15.39
N LYS A 6 5.31 -22.62 16.10
CA LYS A 6 5.81 -21.24 16.14
C LYS A 6 6.19 -20.72 14.75
N ILE A 7 6.91 -21.53 13.96
CA ILE A 7 7.33 -21.16 12.61
C ILE A 7 6.11 -20.99 11.68
N LYS A 8 5.10 -21.86 11.78
CA LYS A 8 3.86 -21.71 11.00
C LYS A 8 3.10 -20.44 11.34
N ILE A 9 2.98 -20.11 12.63
CA ILE A 9 2.31 -18.88 13.07
C ILE A 9 3.08 -17.66 12.56
N LEU A 10 4.41 -17.66 12.70
CA LEU A 10 5.26 -16.56 12.23
C LEU A 10 5.14 -16.36 10.71
N PHE A 11 5.08 -17.46 9.95
CA PHE A 11 4.86 -17.43 8.51
C PHE A 11 3.52 -16.78 8.16
N ILE A 12 2.43 -17.24 8.77
CA ILE A 12 1.09 -16.69 8.51
C ILE A 12 1.03 -15.20 8.84
N LEU A 13 1.57 -14.81 10.00
CA LEU A 13 1.59 -13.41 10.43
C LEU A 13 2.37 -12.53 9.45
N SER A 14 3.51 -13.03 8.97
CA SER A 14 4.35 -12.34 7.98
C SER A 14 3.62 -12.16 6.66
N VAL A 15 2.95 -13.21 6.16
CA VAL A 15 2.17 -13.14 4.90
C VAL A 15 1.01 -12.15 5.03
N VAL A 16 0.31 -12.14 6.16
CA VAL A 16 -0.81 -11.21 6.37
C VAL A 16 -0.31 -9.77 6.39
N LEU A 17 0.75 -9.47 7.14
CA LEU A 17 1.35 -8.14 7.22
C LEU A 17 1.92 -7.67 5.87
N LEU A 18 2.64 -8.54 5.16
CA LEU A 18 3.17 -8.23 3.82
C LEU A 18 2.04 -8.04 2.81
N GLY A 19 1.01 -8.87 2.86
CA GLY A 19 -0.11 -8.84 1.92
C GLY A 19 -0.92 -7.55 2.06
N THR A 20 -1.25 -7.15 3.29
CA THR A 20 -1.94 -5.87 3.53
C THR A 20 -1.09 -4.69 3.08
N MET A 21 0.20 -4.70 3.38
CA MET A 21 1.11 -3.62 2.99
C MET A 21 1.29 -3.52 1.47
N LEU A 22 1.46 -4.65 0.77
CA LEU A 22 1.57 -4.65 -0.69
C LEU A 22 0.28 -4.16 -1.34
N ALA A 23 -0.88 -4.55 -0.81
CA ALA A 23 -2.17 -4.06 -1.30
C ALA A 23 -2.28 -2.53 -1.12
N GLN A 24 -1.95 -2.02 0.06
CA GLN A 24 -1.93 -0.58 0.36
C GLN A 24 -1.03 0.21 -0.59
N ILE A 25 0.22 -0.24 -0.74
CA ILE A 25 1.20 0.42 -1.61
C ILE A 25 0.73 0.38 -3.06
N SER A 26 0.16 -0.75 -3.50
CA SER A 26 -0.35 -0.88 -4.86
C SER A 26 -1.54 0.05 -5.12
N VAL A 27 -2.47 0.19 -4.17
CA VAL A 27 -3.59 1.14 -4.26
C VAL A 27 -3.07 2.56 -4.39
N ILE A 28 -2.14 2.98 -3.52
CA ILE A 28 -1.55 4.33 -3.56
C ILE A 28 -0.82 4.54 -4.88
N GLY A 29 0.07 3.62 -5.26
CA GLY A 29 0.87 3.71 -6.48
C GLY A 29 0.02 3.75 -7.75
N LEU A 30 -0.97 2.86 -7.87
CA LEU A 30 -1.89 2.82 -9.01
C LEU A 30 -2.79 4.06 -9.05
N SER A 31 -3.23 4.59 -7.90
CA SER A 31 -4.00 5.82 -7.84
C SER A 31 -3.19 7.00 -8.37
N LEU A 32 -1.94 7.18 -7.91
CA LEU A 32 -1.04 8.22 -8.40
C LEU A 32 -0.73 8.04 -9.88
N LEU A 33 -0.53 6.81 -10.37
CA LEU A 33 -0.30 6.54 -11.79
C LEU A 33 -1.51 6.93 -12.64
N THR A 34 -2.71 6.56 -12.18
CA THR A 34 -3.98 6.92 -12.84
C THR A 34 -4.13 8.43 -12.93
N ILE A 35 -3.73 9.15 -11.89
CA ILE A 35 -3.88 10.60 -11.79
C ILE A 35 -2.80 11.35 -12.59
N ALA A 36 -1.53 10.94 -12.47
CA ALA A 36 -0.39 11.61 -13.08
C ALA A 36 -0.24 11.29 -14.58
N LYS A 37 -0.71 10.13 -15.03
CA LYS A 37 -0.55 9.69 -16.43
C LYS A 37 -1.88 9.38 -17.13
N GLY A 38 -3.02 9.41 -16.43
CA GLY A 38 -4.31 9.07 -17.02
C GLY A 38 -4.51 7.57 -17.27
N ILE A 39 -3.59 6.71 -16.82
CA ILE A 39 -3.64 5.26 -17.05
C ILE A 39 -4.70 4.64 -16.15
N GLN A 40 -5.81 4.20 -16.72
CA GLN A 40 -6.88 3.54 -15.97
C GLN A 40 -6.63 2.03 -15.91
N VAL A 41 -6.69 1.45 -14.71
CA VAL A 41 -6.54 0.00 -14.51
C VAL A 41 -7.76 -0.57 -13.79
N PRO A 42 -8.94 -0.61 -14.45
CA PRO A 42 -10.23 -0.88 -13.82
C PRO A 42 -10.33 -2.27 -13.17
N TYR A 43 -9.55 -3.24 -13.66
CA TYR A 43 -9.51 -4.58 -13.09
C TYR A 43 -8.79 -4.67 -11.74
N LEU A 44 -7.93 -3.69 -11.42
CA LEU A 44 -7.12 -3.68 -10.19
C LEU A 44 -7.56 -2.55 -9.24
N LEU A 45 -8.03 -1.43 -9.78
CA LEU A 45 -8.34 -0.24 -9.02
C LEU A 45 -9.68 0.33 -9.49
N GLU A 46 -10.63 0.38 -8.57
CA GLU A 46 -11.92 1.03 -8.79
C GLU A 46 -11.81 2.51 -8.38
N ARG A 47 -12.24 3.42 -9.26
CA ARG A 47 -12.30 4.86 -8.99
C ARG A 47 -13.76 5.27 -8.80
N VAL A 48 -14.07 5.86 -7.65
CA VAL A 48 -15.38 6.42 -7.31
C VAL A 48 -15.21 7.91 -7.05
N SER A 49 -16.00 8.76 -7.72
CA SER A 49 -15.93 10.21 -7.58
C SER A 49 -17.27 10.74 -7.09
N ASN A 50 -17.28 11.39 -5.93
CA ASN A 50 -18.45 12.01 -5.32
C ASN A 50 -18.13 13.48 -4.93
N ASP A 51 -19.15 14.24 -4.54
CA ASP A 51 -19.02 15.64 -4.11
C ASP A 51 -18.07 15.82 -2.90
N GLU A 52 -17.85 14.77 -2.11
CA GLU A 52 -16.92 14.78 -0.97
C GLU A 52 -15.47 14.42 -1.32
N GLY A 53 -15.17 14.09 -2.58
CA GLY A 53 -13.82 13.74 -3.04
C GLY A 53 -13.74 12.46 -3.88
N ILE A 54 -12.51 12.07 -4.19
CA ILE A 54 -12.20 10.94 -5.09
C ILE A 54 -11.65 9.77 -4.28
N ILE A 55 -12.25 8.61 -4.42
CA ILE A 55 -11.87 7.38 -3.73
C ILE A 55 -11.34 6.37 -4.74
N PHE A 56 -10.17 5.81 -4.45
CA PHE A 56 -9.61 4.66 -5.15
C PHE A 56 -9.65 3.44 -4.24
N ARG A 57 -10.32 2.37 -4.67
CA ARG A 57 -10.48 1.13 -3.92
C ARG A 57 -9.75 -0.01 -4.63
N ALA A 58 -9.06 -0.85 -3.87
CA ALA A 58 -8.54 -2.10 -4.40
C ALA A 58 -9.70 -2.99 -4.84
N THR A 59 -9.62 -3.56 -6.03
CA THR A 59 -10.51 -4.66 -6.38
C THR A 59 -10.12 -5.92 -5.62
N PRO A 60 -11.03 -6.90 -5.47
CA PRO A 60 -10.70 -8.20 -4.89
C PRO A 60 -9.50 -8.87 -5.57
N LEU A 61 -9.35 -8.66 -6.89
CA LEU A 61 -8.23 -9.19 -7.67
C LEU A 61 -6.89 -8.62 -7.19
N LEU A 62 -6.80 -7.30 -6.99
CA LEU A 62 -5.57 -6.66 -6.49
C LEU A 62 -5.22 -7.16 -5.08
N ILE A 63 -6.22 -7.35 -4.23
CA ILE A 63 -6.02 -7.90 -2.88
C ILE A 63 -5.44 -9.32 -3.00
N VAL A 64 -6.09 -10.22 -3.73
CA VAL A 64 -5.63 -11.60 -3.90
C VAL A 64 -4.21 -11.66 -4.46
N LEU A 65 -3.90 -10.86 -5.49
CA LEU A 65 -2.56 -10.79 -6.08
C LEU A 65 -1.51 -10.32 -5.05
N SER A 66 -1.86 -9.34 -4.21
CA SER A 66 -0.96 -8.82 -3.18
C SER A 66 -0.63 -9.89 -2.13
N TYR A 67 -1.63 -10.67 -1.69
CA TYR A 67 -1.41 -11.77 -0.76
C TYR A 67 -0.66 -12.95 -1.40
N LEU A 68 -0.91 -13.25 -2.68
CA LEU A 68 -0.14 -14.26 -3.42
C LEU A 68 1.33 -13.85 -3.51
N PHE A 69 1.61 -12.60 -3.88
CA PHE A 69 2.98 -12.07 -3.88
C PHE A 69 3.60 -12.11 -2.49
N ALA A 70 2.86 -11.72 -1.45
CA ALA A 70 3.34 -11.81 -0.07
C ALA A 70 3.68 -13.24 0.35
N ALA A 71 2.86 -14.23 -0.02
CA ALA A 71 3.12 -15.63 0.27
C ALA A 71 4.38 -16.14 -0.45
N VAL A 72 4.58 -15.74 -1.70
CA VAL A 72 5.80 -16.05 -2.46
C VAL A 72 7.02 -15.42 -1.81
N LEU A 73 6.97 -14.12 -1.50
CA LEU A 73 8.06 -13.39 -0.85
C LEU A 73 8.37 -13.95 0.54
N ALA A 74 7.35 -14.26 1.34
CA ALA A 74 7.53 -14.87 2.65
C ALA A 74 8.15 -16.26 2.54
N ARG A 75 7.71 -17.08 1.57
CA ARG A 75 8.27 -18.42 1.34
C ARG A 75 9.75 -18.36 0.99
N TYR A 76 10.13 -17.53 0.02
CA TYR A 76 11.54 -17.39 -0.35
C TYR A 76 12.35 -16.69 0.76
N GLY A 77 11.83 -15.64 1.37
CA GLY A 77 12.50 -14.90 2.45
C GLY A 77 12.77 -15.78 3.67
N ILE A 78 11.80 -16.59 4.09
CA ILE A 78 11.92 -17.49 5.24
C ILE A 78 12.83 -18.68 4.91
N LEU A 79 12.73 -19.28 3.72
CA LEU A 79 13.65 -20.35 3.31
C LEU A 79 15.10 -19.87 3.25
N THR A 80 15.33 -18.66 2.73
CA THR A 80 16.67 -18.06 2.66
C THR A 80 17.19 -17.66 4.04
N ALA A 81 16.31 -17.21 4.94
CA ALA A 81 16.64 -16.92 6.33
C ALA A 81 17.03 -18.19 7.10
N ILE A 82 16.28 -19.29 6.94
CA ILE A 82 16.57 -20.57 7.59
C ILE A 82 17.88 -21.19 7.07
N GLY A 83 18.14 -21.15 5.76
CA GLY A 83 19.32 -21.78 5.16
C GLY A 83 20.67 -21.07 5.40
N LYS A 84 20.67 -19.81 5.87
CA LYS A 84 21.90 -19.00 6.05
C LYS A 84 22.08 -18.36 7.42
N ALA A 85 21.17 -18.53 8.38
CA ALA A 85 21.21 -17.77 9.63
C ALA A 85 21.76 -18.56 10.82
N LYS A 86 22.79 -17.99 11.46
CA LYS A 86 23.28 -18.38 12.80
C LYS A 86 22.24 -18.06 13.90
N ASN A 87 21.33 -17.11 13.63
CA ASN A 87 20.17 -16.73 14.46
C ASN A 87 18.98 -16.34 13.55
N PRO A 88 18.07 -17.27 13.23
CA PRO A 88 16.99 -17.06 12.25
C PRO A 88 15.93 -16.05 12.71
N GLU A 89 15.70 -15.90 14.01
CA GLU A 89 14.68 -14.99 14.56
C GLU A 89 15.05 -13.51 14.36
N LEU A 90 16.31 -13.13 14.56
CA LEU A 90 16.77 -11.74 14.44
C LEU A 90 16.64 -11.20 13.00
N ARG A 91 16.87 -12.08 12.01
CA ARG A 91 16.76 -11.72 10.58
C ARG A 91 15.33 -11.53 10.14
N VAL A 92 14.39 -12.34 10.64
CA VAL A 92 12.96 -12.16 10.34
C VAL A 92 12.45 -10.85 10.92
N VAL A 93 12.85 -10.51 12.15
CA VAL A 93 12.51 -9.22 12.77
C VAL A 93 13.09 -8.06 11.95
N GLN A 94 14.34 -8.15 11.49
CA GLN A 94 14.92 -7.11 10.62
C GLN A 94 14.16 -6.92 9.31
N VAL A 95 13.71 -8.01 8.68
CA VAL A 95 12.88 -7.93 7.45
C VAL A 95 11.56 -7.25 7.75
N ILE A 96 10.88 -7.63 8.84
CA ILE A 96 9.61 -6.98 9.26
C ILE A 96 9.82 -5.50 9.55
N VAL A 97 10.89 -5.13 10.25
CA VAL A 97 11.21 -3.73 10.59
C VAL A 97 11.53 -2.91 9.33
N LEU A 98 12.30 -3.48 8.39
CA LEU A 98 12.59 -2.82 7.11
C LEU A 98 11.33 -2.58 6.28
N ILE A 99 10.45 -3.57 6.23
CA ILE A 99 9.13 -3.48 5.60
C ILE A 99 8.32 -2.37 6.26
N LEU A 100 8.24 -2.34 7.60
CA LEU A 100 7.54 -1.29 8.34
C LEU A 100 8.11 0.11 8.05
N ALA A 101 9.43 0.24 8.02
CA ALA A 101 10.11 1.50 7.73
C ALA A 101 9.79 2.02 6.31
N ILE A 102 9.85 1.13 5.30
CA ILE A 102 9.48 1.48 3.92
C ILE A 102 8.00 1.90 3.86
N SER A 103 7.12 1.19 4.57
CA SER A 103 5.71 1.54 4.69
C SER A 103 5.49 2.97 5.20
N VAL A 104 6.16 3.31 6.29
CA VAL A 104 6.06 4.65 6.90
C VAL A 104 6.57 5.72 5.93
N ILE A 105 7.70 5.48 5.27
CA ILE A 105 8.25 6.41 4.26
C ILE A 105 7.25 6.60 3.11
N VAL A 106 6.70 5.52 2.56
CA VAL A 106 5.72 5.59 1.45
C VAL A 106 4.44 6.31 1.89
N LEU A 107 3.97 6.12 3.12
CA LEU A 107 2.81 6.84 3.66
C LEU A 107 3.09 8.35 3.79
N ILE A 108 4.25 8.73 4.33
CA ILE A 108 4.63 10.13 4.49
C ILE A 108 4.77 10.81 3.13
N PHE A 109 5.55 10.23 2.21
CA PHE A 109 5.74 10.78 0.87
C PHE A 109 4.46 10.73 0.04
N GLY A 110 3.62 9.71 0.23
CA GLY A 110 2.31 9.59 -0.38
C GLY A 110 1.41 10.79 -0.07
N SER A 111 1.47 11.33 1.16
CA SER A 111 0.72 12.53 1.55
C SER A 111 1.16 13.79 0.77
N ILE A 112 2.47 13.98 0.63
CA ILE A 112 3.07 15.17 0.00
C ILE A 112 2.82 15.12 -1.52
N VAL A 113 3.06 13.97 -2.13
CA VAL A 113 2.88 13.77 -3.58
C VAL A 113 1.40 13.79 -3.95
N ALA A 114 0.52 13.24 -3.11
CA ALA A 114 -0.92 13.31 -3.34
C ALA A 114 -1.40 14.75 -3.40
N CYS A 115 -1.10 15.59 -2.42
CA CYS A 115 -1.59 16.96 -2.44
C CYS A 115 -0.93 17.82 -3.53
N GLY A 116 0.34 17.59 -3.84
CA GLY A 116 1.05 18.32 -4.89
C GLY A 116 0.70 17.91 -6.34
N VAL A 117 0.27 16.67 -6.57
CA VAL A 117 0.01 16.15 -7.92
C VAL A 117 -1.48 15.87 -8.17
N VAL A 118 -2.21 15.38 -7.18
CA VAL A 118 -3.59 14.91 -7.36
C VAL A 118 -4.58 16.05 -7.48
N CYS A 119 -4.61 16.94 -6.49
CA CYS A 119 -5.60 18.00 -6.44
C CYS A 119 -5.50 19.01 -7.60
N PRO A 120 -4.30 19.43 -8.05
CA PRO A 120 -4.17 20.31 -9.21
C PRO A 120 -4.64 19.64 -10.50
N ARG A 121 -4.43 18.32 -10.66
CA ARG A 121 -4.78 17.61 -11.90
C ARG A 121 -6.21 17.11 -11.96
N LEU A 122 -6.80 16.65 -10.85
CA LEU A 122 -8.13 16.04 -10.88
C LEU A 122 -9.29 17.00 -10.63
N ALA A 123 -9.12 17.99 -9.75
CA ALA A 123 -10.24 18.76 -9.23
C ALA A 123 -10.09 20.27 -9.47
N CYS A 124 -8.93 20.84 -9.15
CA CYS A 124 -8.78 22.31 -9.12
C CYS A 124 -8.27 22.92 -10.42
N HIS A 125 -7.64 22.12 -11.30
CA HIS A 125 -6.98 22.62 -12.52
C HIS A 125 -6.10 23.86 -12.28
N GLY A 126 -5.53 24.00 -11.08
CA GLY A 126 -4.98 25.26 -10.58
C GLY A 126 -4.70 25.24 -9.07
N ALA A 127 -4.79 26.41 -8.44
CA ALA A 127 -4.46 26.60 -7.04
C ALA A 127 -5.44 25.91 -6.08
N MET A 128 -4.90 25.35 -5.01
CA MET A 128 -5.63 24.56 -4.03
C MET A 128 -5.59 25.26 -2.67
N GLU A 129 -6.72 25.31 -1.98
CA GLU A 129 -6.86 25.90 -0.65
C GLU A 129 -6.43 24.90 0.42
N SER A 130 -6.91 23.66 0.31
CA SER A 130 -6.53 22.58 1.20
C SER A 130 -6.66 21.21 0.53
N CYS A 131 -5.83 20.27 0.98
CA CYS A 131 -5.92 18.87 0.60
C CYS A 131 -5.82 18.03 1.85
N SER A 132 -6.71 17.06 1.94
CA SER A 132 -6.58 15.97 2.87
C SER A 132 -6.66 14.65 2.13
N TRP A 133 -6.01 13.65 2.69
CA TRP A 133 -6.08 12.30 2.19
C TRP A 133 -6.31 11.37 3.37
N ASN A 134 -7.04 10.29 3.13
CA ASN A 134 -7.34 9.29 4.13
C ASN A 134 -7.17 7.90 3.53
N THR A 135 -6.50 7.01 4.25
CA THR A 135 -6.29 5.62 3.86
C THR A 135 -7.06 4.69 4.78
N GLY A 136 -7.87 3.80 4.21
CA GLY A 136 -8.38 2.64 4.93
C GLY A 136 -7.66 1.37 4.53
N LEU A 137 -8.12 0.20 4.98
CA LEU A 137 -7.41 -1.08 4.81
C LEU A 137 -7.11 -1.45 3.34
N PHE A 138 -7.96 -1.03 2.39
CA PHE A 138 -7.82 -1.29 0.95
C PHE A 138 -8.33 -0.13 0.07
N TYR A 139 -8.27 1.10 0.57
CA TYR A 139 -8.68 2.26 -0.20
C TYR A 139 -7.88 3.50 0.18
N VAL A 140 -7.83 4.46 -0.74
CA VAL A 140 -7.36 5.82 -0.51
C VAL A 140 -8.42 6.82 -0.98
N LYS A 141 -8.78 7.78 -0.12
CA LYS A 141 -9.67 8.90 -0.43
C LYS A 141 -8.83 10.17 -0.47
N TYR A 142 -9.00 10.94 -1.54
CA TYR A 142 -8.43 12.27 -1.71
C TYR A 142 -9.56 13.30 -1.66
N VAL A 143 -9.42 14.29 -0.79
CA VAL A 143 -10.36 15.41 -0.65
C VAL A 143 -9.59 16.68 -0.96
N CYS A 144 -10.00 17.35 -2.03
CA CYS A 144 -9.36 18.56 -2.53
C CYS A 144 -10.35 19.71 -2.40
N ARG A 145 -9.94 20.81 -1.76
CA ARG A 145 -10.66 22.09 -1.81
C ARG A 145 -9.87 23.07 -2.66
N CYS A 146 -10.53 23.60 -3.66
CA CYS A 146 -9.94 24.51 -4.63
C CYS A 146 -10.20 25.94 -4.23
N ILE A 147 -9.23 26.84 -4.46
CA ILE A 147 -9.48 28.27 -4.33
C ILE A 147 -10.36 28.63 -5.53
N VAL A 148 -11.65 28.89 -5.28
CA VAL A 148 -12.55 29.39 -6.32
C VAL A 148 -12.06 30.78 -6.71
N GLY A 149 -11.63 30.94 -7.95
CA GLY A 149 -11.41 32.24 -8.59
C GLY A 149 -12.70 32.76 -9.18
#